data_AF-A0A969JTP9-F1
#
_entry.id   AF-A0A969JTP9-F1
#
_cell.length_a   1.000
_cell.length_b   1.000
_cell.length_c   1.000
_cell.angle_alpha   90.00
_cell.angle_beta   90.00
_cell.angle_gamma   90.00
#
_symmetry.space_group_name_H-M   'P 1'
#
loop_
_entity.id
_entity.type
_entity.pdbx_description
1 polymer ?
#
loop_
_entity_poly.entity_id
_entity_poly.type
_entity_poly.pdbx_seq_one_letter_code
_entity_poly.pdbx_strand_id
1 'polypeptide(L)'
;MPLSQFGLAIGLMGWLFYWRDRQSPSRFWQNFGGGLLGIGWCVSYLPNTGVAGLDPLWQPLAVSGLILWALGDRLQRHWEKPVLLGFWAIGLQTYTLFRVIFPESLRYSLMARIAAAAELRSGAIELTGLGFFAYILMTLLFAAYLKRKQQPQFALIMQQVALGLGLLLALPGLWNPLVRTIYFSLSTLLLGRYWWRSRSAIQTATTATSSNQFNWQLADWSHATNLVYLTHGSGLVAIASWISWLVPRLSAGQWGGILIVGALAEWGFAALSRDRFWQNSGWLLGIAQATCAYPLLFDELTMDGRGAYNGLVWLLVPIALTALSYRPHFRSQTTAAIFSSVTALLGLIVTFTSLNPLLIALAVITIVLIANTFNLRHIVVAGLAT
;
A
#
# COMPACT_ATOMS: atom_id res chain seq x y z
N MET A 1 39.67 14.87 25.34
CA MET A 1 39.07 13.76 24.55
C MET A 1 37.83 14.29 23.85
N PRO A 2 37.58 13.95 22.57
CA PRO A 2 36.40 14.42 21.85
C PRO A 2 35.11 13.88 22.47
N LEU A 3 34.06 14.71 22.50
CA LEU A 3 32.79 14.42 23.18
C LEU A 3 32.10 13.16 22.64
N SER A 4 32.30 12.84 21.35
CA SER A 4 31.79 11.65 20.67
C SER A 4 32.21 10.34 21.36
N GLN A 5 33.41 10.28 21.93
CA GLN A 5 33.94 9.07 22.60
C GLN A 5 33.21 8.72 23.89
N PHE A 6 32.47 9.67 24.47
CA PHE A 6 31.69 9.44 25.68
C PHE A 6 30.30 8.85 25.40
N GLY A 7 29.83 8.84 24.15
CA GLY A 7 28.49 8.37 23.80
C GLY A 7 28.23 6.92 24.23
N LEU A 8 29.20 6.04 24.02
CA LEU A 8 29.11 4.64 24.47
C LEU A 8 29.13 4.52 26.00
N ALA A 9 29.99 5.28 26.69
CA ALA A 9 30.08 5.24 28.14
C ALA A 9 28.76 5.68 28.79
N ILE A 10 28.19 6.78 28.30
CA ILE A 10 26.87 7.28 28.72
C ILE A 10 25.78 6.24 28.42
N GLY A 11 25.83 5.60 27.24
CA GLY A 11 24.92 4.51 26.87
C GLY A 11 25.03 3.30 27.80
N LEU A 12 26.24 2.85 28.14
CA LEU A 12 26.49 1.76 29.08
C LEU A 12 26.00 2.09 30.49
N MET A 13 26.20 3.32 30.95
CA MET A 13 25.66 3.78 32.23
C MET A 13 24.13 3.73 32.23
N GLY A 14 23.48 4.24 31.19
CA GLY A 14 22.02 4.16 31.02
C GLY A 14 21.51 2.72 31.02
N TRP A 15 22.23 1.81 30.33
CA TRP A 15 21.93 0.38 30.32
C TRP A 15 22.08 -0.27 31.70
N LEU A 16 23.11 0.07 32.48
CA LEU A 16 23.29 -0.45 33.84
C LEU A 16 22.18 0.00 34.80
N PHE A 17 21.73 1.26 34.71
CA PHE A 17 20.58 1.72 35.48
C PHE A 17 19.30 1.00 35.08
N TYR A 18 19.13 0.72 33.78
CA TYR A 18 18.02 -0.09 33.27
C TYR A 18 18.09 -1.55 33.77
N TRP A 19 19.29 -2.13 33.85
CA TRP A 19 19.49 -3.47 34.40
C TRP A 19 19.18 -3.52 35.90
N ARG A 20 19.52 -2.47 36.66
CA ARG A 20 19.19 -2.36 38.09
C ARG A 20 17.69 -2.28 38.35
N ASP A 21 16.92 -1.61 37.48
CA ASP A 21 15.46 -1.57 37.55
C ASP A 21 14.82 -2.97 37.51
N ARG A 22 15.49 -3.96 36.87
CA ARG A 22 15.05 -5.36 36.87
C ARG A 22 15.02 -5.99 38.26
N GLN A 23 15.89 -5.53 39.17
CA GLN A 23 16.01 -6.06 40.53
C GLN A 23 15.14 -5.28 41.53
N SER A 24 14.87 -4.00 41.25
CA SER A 24 14.04 -3.13 42.10
C SER A 24 13.24 -2.17 41.22
N PRO A 25 11.98 -2.51 40.87
CA PRO A 25 11.20 -1.73 39.91
C PRO A 25 10.92 -0.33 40.45
N SER A 26 11.42 0.70 39.76
CA SER A 26 11.12 2.09 40.05
C SER A 26 10.98 2.89 38.75
N ARG A 27 9.92 3.70 38.66
CA ARG A 27 9.70 4.58 37.50
C ARG A 27 10.85 5.58 37.29
N PHE A 28 11.53 5.96 38.36
CA PHE A 28 12.67 6.88 38.30
C PHE A 28 13.88 6.27 37.58
N TRP A 29 14.36 5.09 38.01
CA TRP A 29 15.50 4.42 37.36
C TRP A 29 15.23 4.08 35.90
N GLN A 30 13.97 3.74 35.59
CA GLN A 30 13.55 3.45 34.22
C GLN A 30 13.64 4.68 33.31
N ASN A 31 13.06 5.82 33.71
CA ASN A 31 13.09 7.04 32.91
C ASN A 31 14.50 7.62 32.82
N PHE A 32 15.27 7.55 33.91
CA PHE A 32 16.64 8.02 33.96
C PHE A 32 17.57 7.19 33.07
N GLY A 33 17.49 5.85 33.16
CA GLY A 33 18.25 4.94 32.31
C GLY A 33 17.89 5.08 30.83
N GLY A 34 16.60 5.21 30.51
CA GLY A 34 16.13 5.48 29.15
C GLY A 34 16.61 6.83 28.61
N GLY A 35 16.57 7.88 29.44
CA GLY A 35 17.09 9.21 29.09
C GLY A 35 18.59 9.19 28.81
N LEU A 36 19.37 8.53 29.67
CA LEU A 36 20.81 8.33 29.47
C LEU A 36 21.14 7.56 28.18
N LEU A 37 20.38 6.51 27.86
CA LEU A 37 20.54 5.79 26.61
C LEU A 37 20.28 6.69 25.38
N GLY A 38 19.22 7.51 25.43
CA GLY A 38 18.93 8.49 24.38
C GLY A 38 20.02 9.55 24.24
N ILE A 39 20.54 10.08 25.36
CA ILE A 39 21.64 11.05 25.36
C ILE A 39 22.91 10.42 24.81
N GLY A 40 23.27 9.21 25.26
CA GLY A 40 24.43 8.47 24.77
C GLY A 40 24.36 8.23 23.27
N TRP A 41 23.15 7.97 22.76
CA TRP A 41 22.91 7.85 21.31
C TRP A 41 23.13 9.17 20.57
N CYS A 42 22.55 10.27 21.05
CA CYS A 42 22.74 11.60 20.46
C CYS A 42 24.22 12.01 20.43
N VAL A 43 24.93 11.80 21.55
CA VAL A 43 26.36 12.09 21.68
C VAL A 43 27.20 11.25 20.71
N SER A 44 26.81 10.00 20.46
CA SER A 44 27.50 9.12 19.51
C SER A 44 27.35 9.58 18.05
N TYR A 45 26.33 10.37 17.73
CA TYR A 45 26.05 10.90 16.39
C TYR A 45 26.63 12.30 16.13
N LEU A 46 27.21 12.95 17.14
CA LEU A 46 27.81 14.27 16.97
C LEU A 46 29.03 14.19 16.03
N PRO A 47 29.09 15.00 14.95
CA PRO A 47 30.22 15.00 14.03
C PRO A 47 31.53 15.27 14.78
N ASN A 48 32.55 14.44 14.56
CA ASN A 48 33.89 14.77 15.05
C ASN A 48 34.44 15.92 14.21
N THR A 49 34.51 17.11 14.79
CA THR A 49 34.94 18.36 14.15
C THR A 49 36.42 18.42 13.75
N GLY A 50 37.09 17.31 13.41
CA GLY A 50 38.53 17.35 13.18
C GLY A 50 39.22 16.25 12.38
N VAL A 51 38.56 15.18 11.92
CA VAL A 51 39.24 14.16 11.10
C VAL A 51 38.33 13.70 9.97
N ALA A 52 38.63 14.14 8.75
CA ALA A 52 37.95 13.67 7.55
C ALA A 52 38.28 12.19 7.31
N GLY A 53 37.26 11.32 7.33
CA GLY A 53 37.35 10.02 6.67
C GLY A 53 36.70 8.83 7.35
N LEU A 54 36.53 8.80 8.68
CA LEU A 54 35.88 7.68 9.39
C LEU A 54 35.27 8.18 10.70
N ASP A 55 34.02 8.66 10.67
CA ASP A 55 33.25 8.74 11.91
C ASP A 55 33.03 7.31 12.45
N PRO A 56 33.28 7.04 13.74
CA PRO A 56 33.14 5.70 14.31
C PRO A 56 31.66 5.29 14.41
N LEU A 57 31.08 4.85 13.28
CA LEU A 57 29.69 4.36 13.17
C LEU A 57 29.40 3.17 14.10
N TRP A 58 30.43 2.52 14.63
CA TRP A 58 30.32 1.44 15.61
C TRP A 58 29.77 1.91 16.97
N GLN A 59 29.99 3.17 17.37
CA GLN A 59 29.49 3.70 18.66
C GLN A 59 27.96 3.86 18.67
N PRO A 60 27.34 4.56 17.70
CA PRO A 60 25.89 4.59 17.59
C PRO A 60 25.29 3.19 17.47
N LEU A 61 25.94 2.29 16.73
CA LEU A 61 25.47 0.92 16.56
C LEU A 61 25.44 0.14 17.87
N ALA A 62 26.52 0.25 18.67
CA ALA A 62 26.61 -0.39 19.97
C ALA A 62 25.56 0.15 20.95
N VAL A 63 25.36 1.47 20.99
CA VAL A 63 24.32 2.10 21.83
C VAL A 63 22.92 1.69 21.36
N SER A 64 22.66 1.66 20.05
CA SER A 64 21.40 1.16 19.49
C SER A 64 21.15 -0.30 19.85
N GLY A 65 22.20 -1.15 19.88
CA GLY A 65 22.12 -2.53 20.36
C GLY A 65 21.70 -2.63 21.83
N LEU A 66 22.26 -1.77 22.69
CA LEU A 66 21.86 -1.70 24.11
C LEU A 66 20.40 -1.26 24.28
N ILE A 67 19.96 -0.26 23.49
CA ILE A 67 18.56 0.20 23.48
C ILE A 67 17.63 -0.92 23.00
N LEU A 68 17.97 -1.61 21.91
CA LEU A 68 17.19 -2.74 21.41
C LEU A 68 17.07 -3.87 22.42
N TRP A 69 18.17 -4.19 23.12
CA TRP A 69 18.13 -5.19 24.18
C TRP A 69 17.20 -4.76 25.32
N ALA A 70 17.33 -3.52 25.79
CA ALA A 70 16.52 -2.99 26.89
C ALA A 70 15.02 -2.97 26.53
N LEU A 71 14.68 -2.48 25.34
CA LEU A 71 13.30 -2.45 24.84
C LEU A 71 12.77 -3.86 24.58
N GLY A 72 13.59 -4.78 24.07
CA GLY A 72 13.21 -6.17 23.82
C GLY A 72 12.87 -6.92 25.11
N ASP A 73 13.71 -6.77 26.14
CA ASP A 73 13.46 -7.33 27.47
C ASP A 73 12.20 -6.73 28.12
N ARG A 74 11.98 -5.41 27.98
CA ARG A 74 10.74 -4.77 28.44
C ARG A 74 9.51 -5.30 27.73
N LEU A 75 9.59 -5.42 26.40
CA LEU A 75 8.49 -5.84 25.55
C LEU A 75 8.05 -7.26 25.91
N GLN A 76 8.99 -8.17 26.17
CA GLN A 76 8.68 -9.53 26.59
C GLN A 76 8.02 -9.59 27.97
N ARG A 77 8.36 -8.67 28.88
CA ARG A 77 7.81 -8.62 30.25
C ARG A 77 6.43 -7.97 30.33
N HIS A 78 6.21 -6.85 29.62
CA HIS A 78 5.04 -6.00 29.82
C HIS A 78 4.09 -5.93 28.62
N TRP A 79 4.53 -6.34 27.42
CA TRP A 79 3.74 -6.26 26.18
C TRP A 79 3.09 -4.88 26.00
N GLU A 80 3.89 -3.81 26.02
CA GLU A 80 3.38 -2.44 25.89
C GLU A 80 3.50 -1.97 24.42
N LYS A 81 2.41 -1.39 23.88
CA LYS A 81 2.39 -0.81 22.52
C LYS A 81 3.48 0.24 22.26
N PRO A 82 3.72 1.24 23.13
CA PRO A 82 4.77 2.23 22.88
C PRO A 82 6.17 1.60 22.86
N VAL A 83 6.39 0.55 23.67
CA VAL A 83 7.67 -0.19 23.71
C VAL A 83 7.88 -0.97 22.41
N LEU A 84 6.82 -1.60 21.87
CA LEU A 84 6.87 -2.27 20.58
C LEU A 84 7.26 -1.31 19.45
N LEU A 85 6.59 -0.15 19.37
CA LEU A 85 6.87 0.85 18.35
C LEU A 85 8.27 1.45 18.50
N GLY A 86 8.70 1.70 19.74
CA GLY A 86 10.07 2.13 20.03
C GLY A 86 11.11 1.08 19.60
N PHE A 87 10.88 -0.19 19.93
CA PHE A 87 11.76 -1.29 19.51
C PHE A 87 11.88 -1.37 17.99
N TRP A 88 10.75 -1.25 17.28
CA TRP A 88 10.75 -1.23 15.82
C TRP A 88 11.43 0.02 15.25
N ALA A 89 11.20 1.21 15.80
CA ALA A 89 11.79 2.45 15.29
C ALA A 89 13.31 2.45 15.46
N ILE A 90 13.81 2.05 16.63
CA ILE A 90 15.25 1.89 16.87
C ILE A 90 15.81 0.76 16.00
N GLY A 91 15.05 -0.31 15.75
CA GLY A 91 15.44 -1.38 14.83
C GLY A 91 15.65 -0.89 13.40
N LEU A 92 14.73 -0.05 12.91
CA LEU A 92 14.80 0.56 11.57
C LEU A 92 16.03 1.43 11.44
N GLN A 93 16.28 2.24 12.47
CA GLN A 93 17.44 3.13 12.55
C GLN A 93 18.76 2.36 12.72
N THR A 94 18.75 1.23 13.43
CA THR A 94 19.92 0.34 13.52
C THR A 94 20.20 -0.30 12.16
N TYR A 95 19.15 -0.69 11.43
CA TYR A 95 19.26 -1.21 10.07
C TYR A 95 19.85 -0.16 9.11
N THR A 96 19.49 1.12 9.22
CA THR A 96 20.09 2.17 8.39
C THR A 96 21.59 2.30 8.63
N LEU A 97 22.01 2.24 9.90
CA LEU A 97 23.42 2.23 10.28
C LEU A 97 24.16 1.01 9.71
N PHE A 98 23.58 -0.19 9.81
CA PHE A 98 24.17 -1.41 9.26
C PHE A 98 24.42 -1.33 7.75
N ARG A 99 23.54 -0.66 6.98
CA ARG A 99 23.75 -0.50 5.54
C ARG A 99 25.00 0.31 5.18
N VAL A 100 25.49 1.14 6.09
CA VAL A 100 26.69 1.98 5.88
C VAL A 100 27.99 1.23 6.21
N ILE A 101 27.89 0.08 6.88
CA ILE A 101 29.06 -0.73 7.28
C ILE A 101 29.63 -1.54 6.11
N PHE A 102 28.90 -1.70 5.00
CA PHE A 102 29.42 -2.38 3.81
C PHE A 102 30.58 -1.58 3.18
N PRO A 103 31.69 -2.25 2.79
CA PRO A 103 32.84 -1.58 2.18
C PRO A 103 32.42 -0.72 1.00
N GLU A 104 32.96 0.50 0.91
CA GLU A 104 32.59 1.45 -0.15
C GLU A 104 32.77 0.87 -1.55
N SER A 105 33.84 0.12 -1.78
CA SER A 105 34.11 -0.56 -3.06
C SER A 105 32.99 -1.52 -3.49
N LEU A 106 32.42 -2.26 -2.53
CA LEU A 106 31.33 -3.21 -2.75
C LEU A 106 30.02 -2.46 -3.01
N ARG A 107 29.78 -1.36 -2.28
CA ARG A 107 28.64 -0.47 -2.49
C ARG A 107 28.67 0.19 -3.86
N TYR A 108 29.81 0.77 -4.27
CA TYR A 108 29.95 1.42 -5.57
C TYR A 108 29.85 0.42 -6.72
N SER A 109 30.41 -0.79 -6.61
CA SER A 109 30.31 -1.81 -7.66
C SER A 109 28.87 -2.33 -7.84
N LEU A 110 28.17 -2.62 -6.74
CA LEU A 110 26.75 -3.02 -6.80
C LEU A 110 25.85 -1.89 -7.27
N MET A 111 26.02 -0.68 -6.72
CA MET A 111 25.23 0.47 -7.16
C MET A 111 25.50 0.83 -8.61
N ALA A 112 26.73 0.71 -9.12
CA ALA A 112 27.03 0.94 -10.52
C ALA A 112 26.39 -0.12 -11.44
N ARG A 113 26.40 -1.40 -11.05
CA ARG A 113 25.74 -2.47 -11.81
C ARG A 113 24.21 -2.30 -11.84
N ILE A 114 23.63 -1.93 -10.70
CA ILE A 114 22.18 -1.69 -10.60
C ILE A 114 21.80 -0.37 -11.31
N ALA A 115 22.64 0.67 -11.22
CA ALA A 115 22.51 1.94 -11.95
C ALA A 115 22.54 1.75 -13.45
N ALA A 116 23.49 0.97 -13.96
CA ALA A 116 23.58 0.62 -15.36
C ALA A 116 22.37 -0.21 -15.83
N ALA A 117 21.87 -1.13 -15.00
CA ALA A 117 20.73 -1.97 -15.34
C ALA A 117 19.37 -1.24 -15.26
N ALA A 118 19.24 -0.19 -14.44
CA ALA A 118 17.96 0.47 -14.16
C ALA A 118 17.87 1.92 -14.67
N GLU A 119 18.84 2.37 -15.47
CA GLU A 119 18.92 3.73 -16.06
C GLU A 119 18.54 4.84 -15.05
N LEU A 120 19.12 4.74 -13.85
CA LEU A 120 18.79 5.56 -12.69
C LEU A 120 19.03 7.06 -12.97
N ARG A 121 17.97 7.89 -12.91
CA ARG A 121 18.03 9.33 -13.25
C ARG A 121 18.39 10.21 -12.06
N SER A 122 17.89 9.90 -10.86
CA SER A 122 18.17 10.67 -9.63
C SER A 122 19.13 9.97 -8.66
N GLY A 123 19.84 8.95 -9.14
CA GLY A 123 20.91 8.27 -8.39
C GLY A 123 20.40 7.30 -7.32
N ALA A 124 21.13 7.19 -6.21
CA ALA A 124 20.94 6.16 -5.19
C ALA A 124 19.59 6.22 -4.42
N ILE A 125 18.90 7.37 -4.45
CA ILE A 125 17.66 7.59 -3.69
C ILE A 125 16.54 6.70 -4.22
N GLU A 126 16.43 6.50 -5.53
CA GLU A 126 15.43 5.61 -6.16
C GLU A 126 15.57 4.16 -5.64
N LEU A 127 16.79 3.70 -5.35
CA LEU A 127 17.07 2.36 -4.81
C LEU A 127 16.83 2.23 -3.30
N THR A 128 16.54 3.33 -2.61
CA THR A 128 16.33 3.34 -1.16
C THR A 128 15.15 2.44 -0.80
N GLY A 129 14.04 2.51 -1.54
CA GLY A 129 12.86 1.68 -1.32
C GLY A 129 13.17 0.17 -1.39
N LEU A 130 13.91 -0.26 -2.41
CA LEU A 130 14.36 -1.65 -2.57
C LEU A 130 15.26 -2.07 -1.41
N GLY A 131 16.12 -1.16 -0.97
CA GLY A 131 17.01 -1.34 0.15
C GLY A 131 16.34 -1.58 1.50
N PHE A 132 15.19 -0.94 1.74
CA PHE A 132 14.40 -1.14 2.95
C PHE A 132 13.38 -2.28 2.83
N PHE A 133 13.26 -2.89 1.66
CA PHE A 133 12.39 -4.05 1.46
C PHE A 133 12.74 -5.21 2.40
N ALA A 134 14.03 -5.47 2.62
CA ALA A 134 14.49 -6.48 3.58
C ALA A 134 13.99 -6.17 5.01
N TYR A 135 13.94 -4.90 5.38
CA TYR A 135 13.44 -4.48 6.69
C TYR A 135 11.91 -4.64 6.82
N ILE A 136 11.15 -4.41 5.74
CA ILE A 136 9.72 -4.74 5.69
C ILE A 136 9.53 -6.25 5.93
N LEU A 137 10.33 -7.10 5.27
CA LEU A 137 10.26 -8.55 5.46
C LEU A 137 10.59 -8.94 6.91
N MET A 138 11.64 -8.37 7.50
CA MET A 138 11.97 -8.58 8.92
C MET A 138 10.82 -8.16 9.83
N THR A 139 10.16 -7.04 9.54
CA THR A 139 9.01 -6.55 10.30
C THR A 139 7.83 -7.54 10.22
N LEU A 140 7.57 -8.11 9.04
CA LEU A 140 6.52 -9.14 8.85
C LEU A 140 6.88 -10.47 9.53
N LEU A 141 8.15 -10.89 9.49
CA LEU A 141 8.63 -12.06 10.21
C LEU A 141 8.49 -11.86 11.73
N PHE A 142 8.80 -10.66 12.21
CA PHE A 142 8.61 -10.29 13.61
C PHE A 142 7.14 -10.30 14.01
N ALA A 143 6.23 -9.78 13.17
CA ALA A 143 4.80 -9.90 13.39
C ALA A 143 4.34 -11.38 13.47
N ALA A 144 4.87 -12.25 12.60
CA ALA A 144 4.59 -13.69 12.66
C ALA A 144 5.11 -14.33 13.95
N TYR A 145 6.29 -13.91 14.44
CA TYR A 145 6.84 -14.32 15.72
C TYR A 145 5.94 -13.89 16.89
N LEU A 146 5.45 -12.64 16.90
CA LEU A 146 4.52 -12.14 17.91
C LEU A 146 3.22 -12.94 17.93
N LYS A 147 2.69 -13.30 16.75
CA LYS A 147 1.52 -14.17 16.64
C LYS A 147 1.76 -15.54 17.27
N ARG A 148 2.94 -16.15 17.07
CA ARG A 148 3.32 -17.43 17.70
C ARG A 148 3.45 -17.32 19.22
N LYS A 149 3.79 -16.14 19.74
CA LYS A 149 3.84 -15.85 21.19
C LYS A 149 2.46 -15.49 21.80
N GLN A 150 1.37 -15.78 21.08
CA GLN A 150 -0.01 -15.50 21.50
C GLN A 150 -0.29 -14.00 21.74
N GLN A 151 0.40 -13.14 20.99
CA GLN A 151 0.23 -11.68 21.06
C GLN A 151 -0.34 -11.12 19.75
N PRO A 152 -1.60 -11.46 19.38
CA PRO A 152 -2.17 -11.15 18.07
C PRO A 152 -2.38 -9.65 17.84
N GLN A 153 -2.71 -8.88 18.90
CA GLN A 153 -2.90 -7.43 18.80
C GLN A 153 -1.60 -6.71 18.41
N PHE A 154 -0.46 -7.16 18.93
CA PHE A 154 0.86 -6.61 18.62
C PHE A 154 1.33 -7.02 17.22
N ALA A 155 1.06 -8.27 16.82
CA ALA A 155 1.31 -8.74 15.46
C ALA A 155 0.57 -7.87 14.42
N LEU A 156 -0.69 -7.51 14.71
CA LEU A 156 -1.50 -6.65 13.85
C LEU A 156 -0.89 -5.26 13.69
N ILE A 157 -0.47 -4.62 14.79
CA ILE A 157 0.21 -3.33 14.76
C ILE A 157 1.46 -3.42 13.88
N MET A 158 2.29 -4.46 14.05
CA MET A 158 3.50 -4.60 13.25
C MET A 158 3.24 -4.83 11.77
N GLN A 159 2.14 -5.50 11.40
CA GLN A 159 1.73 -5.63 10.01
C GLN A 159 1.28 -4.29 9.44
N GLN A 160 0.47 -3.51 10.18
CA GLN A 160 0.06 -2.18 9.76
C GLN A 160 1.26 -1.24 9.58
N VAL A 161 2.23 -1.29 10.49
CA VAL A 161 3.48 -0.55 10.39
C VAL A 161 4.29 -0.98 9.17
N ALA A 162 4.40 -2.29 8.90
CA ALA A 162 5.08 -2.80 7.71
C ALA A 162 4.39 -2.32 6.41
N LEU A 163 3.06 -2.29 6.38
CA LEU A 163 2.27 -1.79 5.26
C LEU A 163 2.43 -0.27 5.08
N GLY A 164 2.35 0.50 6.16
CA GLY A 164 2.52 1.95 6.14
C GLY A 164 3.94 2.34 5.70
N LEU A 165 4.96 1.69 6.26
CA LEU A 165 6.34 1.87 5.79
C LEU A 165 6.49 1.45 4.32
N GLY A 166 5.83 0.36 3.93
CA GLY A 166 5.76 -0.08 2.54
C GLY A 166 5.18 1.00 1.62
N LEU A 167 4.08 1.63 1.99
CA LEU A 167 3.51 2.70 1.18
C LEU A 167 4.45 3.92 1.09
N LEU A 168 5.09 4.31 2.21
CA LEU A 168 6.02 5.42 2.26
C LEU A 168 7.27 5.17 1.40
N LEU A 169 7.82 3.96 1.43
CA LEU A 169 9.00 3.58 0.64
C LEU A 169 8.70 3.39 -0.85
N ALA A 170 7.42 3.29 -1.24
CA ALA A 170 7.03 3.36 -2.64
C ALA A 170 7.28 4.75 -3.23
N LEU A 171 7.18 5.81 -2.41
CA LEU A 171 7.23 7.20 -2.87
C LEU A 171 8.55 7.51 -3.60
N PRO A 172 9.75 7.27 -3.03
CA PRO A 172 11.00 7.56 -3.74
C PRO A 172 11.16 6.75 -5.04
N GLY A 173 10.54 5.57 -5.12
CA GLY A 173 10.55 4.72 -6.32
C GLY A 173 9.65 5.23 -7.44
N LEU A 174 8.72 6.17 -7.19
CA LEU A 174 7.74 6.62 -8.19
C LEU A 174 8.38 7.23 -9.44
N TRP A 175 9.57 7.82 -9.28
CA TRP A 175 10.31 8.51 -10.35
C TRP A 175 11.10 7.56 -11.26
N ASN A 176 11.31 6.31 -10.87
CA ASN A 176 11.94 5.30 -11.71
C ASN A 176 10.92 4.23 -12.12
N PRO A 177 10.55 4.12 -13.41
CA PRO A 177 9.53 3.18 -13.85
C PRO A 177 9.84 1.71 -13.49
N LEU A 178 11.11 1.30 -13.55
CA LEU A 178 11.51 -0.07 -13.22
C LEU A 178 11.42 -0.33 -11.71
N VAL A 179 11.97 0.58 -10.89
CA VAL A 179 11.94 0.41 -9.42
C VAL A 179 10.50 0.44 -8.92
N ARG A 180 9.67 1.37 -9.43
CA ARG A 180 8.24 1.43 -9.14
C ARG A 180 7.54 0.10 -9.42
N THR A 181 7.82 -0.48 -10.58
CA THR A 181 7.24 -1.76 -11.03
C THR A 181 7.62 -2.92 -10.12
N ILE A 182 8.90 -3.05 -9.79
CA ILE A 182 9.40 -4.08 -8.85
C ILE A 182 8.75 -3.89 -7.49
N TYR A 183 8.67 -2.64 -7.01
CA TYR A 183 8.15 -2.31 -5.69
C TYR A 183 6.68 -2.69 -5.53
N PHE A 184 5.83 -2.28 -6.48
CA PHE A 184 4.41 -2.61 -6.43
C PHE A 184 4.18 -4.11 -6.61
N SER A 185 4.94 -4.78 -7.49
CA SER A 185 4.86 -6.24 -7.66
C SER A 185 5.17 -6.97 -6.35
N LEU A 186 6.26 -6.62 -5.67
CA LEU A 186 6.62 -7.20 -4.39
C LEU A 186 5.59 -6.89 -3.30
N SER A 187 5.05 -5.67 -3.29
CA SER A 187 4.01 -5.25 -2.34
C SER A 187 2.73 -6.08 -2.52
N THR A 188 2.28 -6.27 -3.76
CA THR A 188 1.13 -7.12 -4.09
C THR A 188 1.35 -8.57 -3.68
N LEU A 189 2.53 -9.13 -3.93
CA LEU A 189 2.87 -10.50 -3.53
C LEU A 189 2.87 -10.67 -2.00
N LEU A 190 3.42 -9.70 -1.26
CA LEU A 190 3.42 -9.71 0.20
C LEU A 190 1.99 -9.62 0.77
N LEU A 191 1.19 -8.67 0.26
CA LEU A 191 -0.21 -8.48 0.64
C LEU A 191 -1.05 -9.74 0.33
N GLY A 192 -0.90 -10.30 -0.87
CA GLY A 192 -1.59 -11.52 -1.29
C GLY A 192 -1.23 -12.73 -0.45
N ARG A 193 0.07 -12.93 -0.14
CA ARG A 193 0.53 -13.99 0.77
C ARG A 193 -0.04 -13.81 2.17
N TYR A 194 -0.11 -12.57 2.65
CA TYR A 194 -0.66 -12.26 3.96
C TYR A 194 -2.15 -12.57 4.01
N TRP A 195 -2.92 -12.11 3.01
CA TRP A 195 -4.34 -12.40 2.87
C TRP A 195 -4.61 -13.92 2.81
N TRP A 196 -3.85 -14.67 2.01
CA TRP A 196 -3.98 -16.13 1.89
C TRP A 196 -3.85 -16.83 3.24
N ARG A 197 -2.85 -16.43 4.04
CA ARG A 197 -2.62 -16.97 5.38
C ARG A 197 -3.73 -16.60 6.36
N SER A 198 -4.23 -15.36 6.31
CA SER A 198 -5.31 -14.91 7.18
C SER A 198 -6.63 -15.61 6.88
N ARG A 199 -6.95 -15.85 5.60
CA ARG A 199 -8.14 -16.60 5.19
C ARG A 199 -8.18 -18.02 5.78
N SER A 200 -7.04 -18.69 5.79
CA SER A 200 -6.92 -20.06 6.34
C SER A 200 -7.22 -20.11 7.84
N ALA A 201 -6.89 -19.05 8.58
CA ALA A 201 -7.14 -18.96 10.01
C ALA A 201 -8.61 -18.64 10.37
N ILE A 202 -9.27 -17.82 9.55
CA ILE A 202 -10.69 -17.46 9.75
C ILE A 202 -11.58 -18.69 9.56
N GLN A 203 -11.33 -19.51 8.55
CA GLN A 203 -12.13 -20.72 8.28
C GLN A 203 -12.09 -21.73 9.43
N THR A 204 -10.93 -21.93 10.07
CA THR A 204 -10.79 -22.80 11.24
C THR A 204 -11.45 -22.28 12.51
N ALA A 205 -11.68 -20.97 12.62
CA ALA A 205 -12.28 -20.36 13.81
C ALA A 205 -13.81 -20.39 13.77
N THR A 206 -14.41 -20.33 12.57
CA THR A 206 -15.87 -20.41 12.36
C THR A 206 -16.53 -21.72 12.81
N THR A 207 -15.76 -22.77 13.06
CA THR A 207 -16.26 -24.08 13.51
C THR A 207 -16.25 -24.29 15.02
N ALA A 208 -15.67 -23.37 15.79
CA ALA A 208 -15.62 -23.44 17.25
C ALA A 208 -16.25 -22.17 17.83
N THR A 209 -17.54 -22.24 18.20
CA THR A 209 -18.32 -21.06 18.61
C THR A 209 -18.60 -21.07 20.11
N SER A 210 -18.00 -20.11 20.83
CA SER A 210 -18.37 -19.66 22.17
C SER A 210 -18.68 -18.15 22.13
N SER A 211 -19.61 -17.68 22.96
CA SER A 211 -20.22 -16.34 22.87
C SER A 211 -19.26 -15.15 23.05
N ASN A 212 -18.10 -15.31 23.70
CA ASN A 212 -17.08 -14.26 23.82
C ASN A 212 -16.26 -14.05 22.53
N GLN A 213 -16.52 -14.84 21.48
CA GLN A 213 -15.75 -14.80 20.25
C GLN A 213 -16.20 -13.75 19.21
N PHE A 214 -17.38 -13.17 19.40
CA PHE A 214 -18.04 -12.34 18.41
C PHE A 214 -17.33 -11.00 18.11
N ASN A 215 -16.65 -10.39 19.09
CA ASN A 215 -16.01 -9.09 18.91
C ASN A 215 -14.68 -9.15 18.14
N TRP A 216 -13.89 -10.22 18.27
CA TRP A 216 -12.61 -10.34 17.55
C TRP A 216 -12.79 -10.83 16.12
N GLN A 217 -13.67 -11.80 15.87
CA GLN A 217 -14.87 -11.54 15.09
C GLN A 217 -14.82 -10.52 13.95
N LEU A 218 -15.64 -9.49 14.17
CA LEU A 218 -15.82 -8.30 13.36
C LEU A 218 -14.52 -7.53 13.08
N ALA A 219 -13.59 -7.47 14.04
CA ALA A 219 -12.30 -6.82 13.84
C ALA A 219 -11.44 -7.57 12.80
N ASP A 220 -11.42 -8.89 12.80
CA ASP A 220 -10.66 -9.68 11.82
C ASP A 220 -11.28 -9.60 10.42
N TRP A 221 -12.61 -9.51 10.33
CA TRP A 221 -13.34 -9.33 9.06
C TRP A 221 -13.09 -7.97 8.39
N SER A 222 -13.05 -6.87 9.15
CA SER A 222 -12.75 -5.54 8.58
C SER A 222 -11.31 -5.47 8.05
N HIS A 223 -10.37 -6.11 8.75
CA HIS A 223 -8.98 -6.22 8.30
C HIS A 223 -8.86 -7.10 7.04
N ALA A 224 -9.53 -8.25 7.00
CA ALA A 224 -9.56 -9.11 5.81
C ALA A 224 -10.11 -8.36 4.59
N THR A 225 -11.14 -7.53 4.80
CA THR A 225 -11.76 -6.71 3.76
C THR A 225 -10.78 -5.67 3.21
N ASN A 226 -10.13 -4.89 4.09
CA ASN A 226 -9.13 -3.89 3.69
C ASN A 226 -7.94 -4.52 2.95
N LEU A 227 -7.52 -5.72 3.36
CA LEU A 227 -6.44 -6.44 2.68
C LEU A 227 -6.80 -6.87 1.27
N VAL A 228 -8.05 -7.27 1.01
CA VAL A 228 -8.51 -7.58 -0.35
C VAL A 228 -8.39 -6.34 -1.23
N TYR A 229 -8.93 -5.20 -0.79
CA TYR A 229 -8.85 -3.94 -1.56
C TYR A 229 -7.40 -3.49 -1.79
N LEU A 230 -6.55 -3.56 -0.76
CA LEU A 230 -5.13 -3.19 -0.88
C LEU A 230 -4.37 -4.15 -1.79
N THR A 231 -4.61 -5.47 -1.69
CA THR A 231 -3.96 -6.46 -2.56
C THR A 231 -4.39 -6.25 -4.01
N HIS A 232 -5.69 -6.10 -4.23
CA HIS A 232 -6.24 -5.93 -5.57
C HIS A 232 -5.81 -4.60 -6.20
N GLY A 233 -5.96 -3.50 -5.48
CA GLY A 233 -5.54 -2.17 -5.93
C GLY A 233 -4.03 -2.08 -6.17
N SER A 234 -3.20 -2.62 -5.27
CA SER A 234 -1.75 -2.67 -5.50
C SER A 234 -1.39 -3.51 -6.71
N GLY A 235 -2.10 -4.61 -6.97
CA GLY A 235 -1.92 -5.43 -8.16
C GLY A 235 -2.20 -4.66 -9.45
N LEU A 236 -3.27 -3.86 -9.48
CA LEU A 236 -3.58 -2.99 -10.62
C LEU A 236 -2.53 -1.90 -10.82
N VAL A 237 -2.06 -1.29 -9.73
CA VAL A 237 -0.96 -0.31 -9.79
C VAL A 237 0.35 -0.97 -10.26
N ALA A 238 0.60 -2.23 -9.88
CA ALA A 238 1.74 -3.00 -10.37
C ALA A 238 1.64 -3.26 -11.88
N ILE A 239 0.47 -3.69 -12.37
CA ILE A 239 0.21 -3.87 -13.81
C ILE A 239 0.39 -2.55 -14.57
N ALA A 240 -0.21 -1.46 -14.09
CA ALA A 240 -0.05 -0.14 -14.69
C ALA A 240 1.43 0.30 -14.70
N SER A 241 2.18 -0.01 -13.64
CA SER A 241 3.62 0.28 -13.59
C SER A 241 4.40 -0.52 -14.63
N TRP A 242 4.10 -1.82 -14.80
CA TRP A 242 4.67 -2.65 -15.86
C TRP A 242 4.40 -2.08 -17.25
N ILE A 243 3.15 -1.67 -17.52
CA ILE A 243 2.77 -1.06 -18.80
C ILE A 243 3.57 0.24 -19.03
N SER A 244 3.65 1.10 -18.02
CA SER A 244 4.41 2.35 -18.10
C SER A 244 5.92 2.13 -18.30
N TRP A 245 6.47 1.02 -17.80
CA TRP A 245 7.88 0.69 -18.00
C TRP A 245 8.11 0.09 -19.40
N LEU A 246 7.26 -0.84 -19.84
CA LEU A 246 7.36 -1.48 -21.16
C LEU A 246 7.09 -0.52 -22.32
N VAL A 247 6.15 0.41 -22.14
CA VAL A 247 5.72 1.39 -23.15
C VAL A 247 5.75 2.79 -22.54
N PRO A 248 6.93 3.41 -22.39
CA PRO A 248 7.09 4.66 -21.63
C PRO A 248 6.55 5.92 -22.33
N ARG A 249 6.09 5.81 -23.58
CA ARG A 249 5.65 6.94 -24.42
C ARG A 249 4.15 6.95 -24.70
N LEU A 250 3.35 6.39 -23.80
CA LEU A 250 1.89 6.40 -23.93
C LEU A 250 1.35 7.84 -23.75
N SER A 251 0.51 8.29 -24.68
CA SER A 251 -0.23 9.54 -24.58
C SER A 251 -1.28 9.48 -23.46
N ALA A 252 -1.80 10.65 -23.05
CA ALA A 252 -2.88 10.71 -22.06
C ALA A 252 -4.10 9.88 -22.48
N GLY A 253 -4.57 10.02 -23.73
CA GLY A 253 -5.73 9.24 -24.17
C GLY A 253 -5.46 7.75 -24.37
N GLN A 254 -4.22 7.34 -24.69
CA GLN A 254 -3.84 5.93 -24.61
C GLN A 254 -3.95 5.39 -23.18
N TRP A 255 -3.52 6.15 -22.17
CA TRP A 255 -3.76 5.82 -20.76
C TRP A 255 -5.24 5.78 -20.41
N GLY A 256 -6.02 6.73 -20.92
CA GLY A 256 -7.48 6.73 -20.81
C GLY A 256 -8.09 5.43 -21.34
N GLY A 257 -7.73 5.03 -22.56
CA GLY A 257 -8.17 3.77 -23.15
C GLY A 257 -7.76 2.53 -22.35
N ILE A 258 -6.52 2.47 -21.86
CA ILE A 258 -6.03 1.38 -20.99
C ILE A 258 -6.86 1.30 -19.70
N LEU A 259 -7.18 2.44 -19.08
CA LEU A 259 -7.99 2.48 -17.87
C LEU A 259 -9.45 2.06 -18.13
N ILE A 260 -10.02 2.39 -19.29
CA ILE A 260 -11.35 1.90 -19.69
C ILE A 260 -11.33 0.38 -19.86
N VAL A 261 -10.34 -0.17 -20.57
CA VAL A 261 -10.19 -1.62 -20.72
C VAL A 261 -10.00 -2.30 -19.37
N GLY A 262 -9.19 -1.70 -18.48
CA GLY A 262 -9.06 -2.13 -17.10
C GLY A 262 -10.40 -2.16 -16.37
N ALA A 263 -11.18 -1.07 -16.45
CA ALA A 263 -12.47 -0.97 -15.76
C ALA A 263 -13.46 -2.04 -16.24
N LEU A 264 -13.49 -2.30 -17.54
CA LEU A 264 -14.30 -3.38 -18.13
C LEU A 264 -13.85 -4.76 -17.63
N ALA A 265 -12.55 -5.00 -17.53
CA ALA A 265 -12.00 -6.24 -16.99
C ALA A 265 -12.37 -6.41 -15.51
N GLU A 266 -12.24 -5.34 -14.71
CA GLU A 266 -12.62 -5.32 -13.29
C GLU A 266 -14.11 -5.59 -13.07
N TRP A 267 -14.97 -5.00 -13.89
CA TRP A 267 -16.40 -5.27 -13.85
C TRP A 267 -16.75 -6.67 -14.34
N GLY A 268 -16.07 -7.17 -15.38
CA GLY A 268 -16.19 -8.56 -15.81
C GLY A 268 -15.83 -9.53 -14.68
N PHE A 269 -14.72 -9.28 -14.00
CA PHE A 269 -14.27 -10.02 -12.82
C PHE A 269 -15.29 -9.93 -11.67
N ALA A 270 -15.75 -8.73 -11.32
CA ALA A 270 -16.75 -8.52 -10.27
C ALA A 270 -18.05 -9.28 -10.53
N ALA A 271 -18.45 -9.30 -11.80
CA ALA A 271 -19.66 -9.95 -12.24
C ALA A 271 -19.53 -11.49 -12.21
N LEU A 272 -18.34 -12.03 -12.47
CA LEU A 272 -18.03 -13.47 -12.39
C LEU A 272 -17.73 -13.96 -10.97
N SER A 273 -17.26 -13.07 -10.09
CA SER A 273 -16.90 -13.43 -8.72
C SER A 273 -18.12 -13.80 -7.89
N ARG A 274 -18.03 -14.96 -7.20
CA ARG A 274 -19.02 -15.40 -6.20
C ARG A 274 -18.70 -14.91 -4.80
N ASP A 275 -17.45 -14.51 -4.56
CA ASP A 275 -17.03 -13.96 -3.28
C ASP A 275 -17.40 -12.48 -3.19
N ARG A 276 -18.12 -12.13 -2.13
CA ARG A 276 -18.66 -10.79 -1.88
C ARG A 276 -17.57 -9.72 -1.80
N PHE A 277 -16.40 -10.05 -1.23
CA PHE A 277 -15.31 -9.09 -1.05
C PHE A 277 -14.63 -8.79 -2.39
N TRP A 278 -14.37 -9.84 -3.18
CA TRP A 278 -13.78 -9.68 -4.51
C TRP A 278 -14.72 -9.02 -5.51
N GLN A 279 -16.03 -9.33 -5.43
CA GLN A 279 -17.04 -8.65 -6.23
C GLN A 279 -17.08 -7.14 -5.92
N ASN A 280 -17.12 -6.76 -4.64
CA ASN A 280 -17.11 -5.35 -4.25
C ASN A 280 -15.79 -4.66 -4.62
N SER A 281 -14.67 -5.36 -4.52
CA SER A 281 -13.36 -4.83 -4.91
C SER A 281 -13.27 -4.53 -6.40
N GLY A 282 -13.67 -5.47 -7.27
CA GLY A 282 -13.66 -5.21 -8.72
C GLY A 282 -14.67 -4.13 -9.11
N TRP A 283 -15.83 -4.08 -8.46
CA TRP A 283 -16.81 -3.00 -8.68
C TRP A 283 -16.23 -1.62 -8.40
N LEU A 284 -15.65 -1.42 -7.21
CA LEU A 284 -15.10 -0.11 -6.79
C LEU A 284 -13.85 0.27 -7.57
N LEU A 285 -12.95 -0.68 -7.84
CA LEU A 285 -11.72 -0.40 -8.61
C LEU A 285 -12.03 -0.11 -10.08
N GLY A 286 -13.04 -0.78 -10.67
CA GLY A 286 -13.52 -0.44 -12.01
C GLY A 286 -14.10 0.98 -12.08
N ILE A 287 -14.88 1.41 -11.07
CA ILE A 287 -15.35 2.81 -10.98
C ILE A 287 -14.18 3.79 -10.87
N ALA A 288 -13.18 3.48 -10.04
CA ALA A 288 -12.01 4.34 -9.86
C ALA A 288 -11.24 4.49 -11.18
N GLN A 289 -10.99 3.40 -11.90
CA GLN A 289 -10.32 3.41 -13.20
C GLN A 289 -11.13 4.19 -14.25
N ALA A 290 -12.44 3.95 -14.35
CA ALA A 290 -13.29 4.69 -15.27
C ALA A 290 -13.25 6.19 -14.95
N THR A 291 -13.40 6.57 -13.68
CA THR A 291 -13.31 7.97 -13.22
C THR A 291 -11.99 8.62 -13.60
N CYS A 292 -10.87 7.92 -13.41
CA CYS A 292 -9.55 8.41 -13.80
C CYS A 292 -9.35 8.48 -15.33
N ALA A 293 -10.07 7.67 -16.11
CA ALA A 293 -9.96 7.67 -17.56
C ALA A 293 -10.61 8.90 -18.21
N TYR A 294 -11.74 9.39 -17.68
CA TYR A 294 -12.49 10.49 -18.29
C TYR A 294 -11.67 11.78 -18.50
N PRO A 295 -10.94 12.31 -17.50
CA PRO A 295 -10.10 13.49 -17.69
C PRO A 295 -8.99 13.27 -18.73
N LEU A 296 -8.46 12.06 -18.83
CA LEU A 296 -7.38 11.74 -19.77
C LEU A 296 -7.86 11.62 -21.22
N LEU A 297 -9.14 11.32 -21.41
CA LEU A 297 -9.78 11.28 -22.72
C LEU A 297 -10.34 12.65 -23.14
N PHE A 298 -10.34 13.65 -22.25
CA PHE A 298 -10.99 14.95 -22.49
C PHE A 298 -10.40 15.71 -23.68
N ASP A 299 -9.07 15.71 -23.83
CA ASP A 299 -8.44 16.38 -24.96
C ASP A 299 -8.75 15.66 -26.29
N GLU A 300 -8.80 14.33 -26.30
CA GLU A 300 -9.20 13.55 -27.49
C GLU A 300 -10.67 13.74 -27.85
N LEU A 301 -11.50 14.05 -26.86
CA LEU A 301 -12.92 14.32 -27.00
C LEU A 301 -13.25 15.69 -27.61
N THR A 302 -12.33 16.65 -27.49
CA THR A 302 -12.56 18.06 -27.88
C THR A 302 -11.87 18.43 -29.19
N MET A 303 -10.99 17.58 -29.75
CA MET A 303 -10.29 17.86 -31.01
C MET A 303 -11.10 17.51 -32.27
N ASP A 304 -11.11 18.43 -33.23
CA ASP A 304 -11.72 18.25 -34.55
C ASP A 304 -10.88 17.31 -35.45
N GLY A 305 -11.51 16.26 -36.00
CA GLY A 305 -10.93 15.38 -37.02
C GLY A 305 -10.81 13.90 -36.62
N ARG A 306 -9.73 13.22 -37.06
CA ARG A 306 -9.54 11.76 -36.89
C ARG A 306 -9.50 11.29 -35.42
N GLY A 307 -9.23 12.18 -34.46
CA GLY A 307 -9.29 11.89 -33.02
C GLY A 307 -10.71 11.72 -32.48
N ALA A 308 -11.72 12.30 -33.15
CA ALA A 308 -13.10 12.35 -32.67
C ALA A 308 -13.77 10.97 -32.54
N TYR A 309 -13.35 9.97 -33.35
CA TYR A 309 -13.86 8.60 -33.25
C TYR A 309 -13.18 7.79 -32.14
N ASN A 310 -11.88 8.03 -31.89
CA ASN A 310 -11.19 7.45 -30.74
C ASN A 310 -11.77 8.01 -29.43
N GLY A 311 -12.27 9.25 -29.47
CA GLY A 311 -13.06 9.86 -28.43
C GLY A 311 -14.39 9.16 -28.12
N LEU A 312 -14.84 8.12 -28.83
CA LEU A 312 -16.08 7.40 -28.46
C LEU A 312 -15.83 6.21 -27.51
N VAL A 313 -14.57 5.90 -27.18
CA VAL A 313 -14.22 4.78 -26.28
C VAL A 313 -14.86 4.90 -24.90
N TRP A 314 -15.13 6.12 -24.41
CA TRP A 314 -15.82 6.31 -23.12
C TRP A 314 -17.25 5.77 -23.12
N LEU A 315 -17.93 5.62 -24.29
CA LEU A 315 -19.28 5.04 -24.37
C LEU A 315 -19.32 3.60 -23.86
N LEU A 316 -18.18 2.90 -23.82
CA LEU A 316 -18.08 1.56 -23.25
C LEU A 316 -18.43 1.54 -21.76
N VAL A 317 -18.22 2.64 -21.02
CA VAL A 317 -18.53 2.75 -19.59
C VAL A 317 -20.04 2.64 -19.34
N PRO A 318 -20.90 3.54 -19.87
CA PRO A 318 -22.33 3.43 -19.65
C PRO A 318 -22.92 2.14 -20.23
N ILE A 319 -22.42 1.64 -21.38
CA ILE A 319 -22.86 0.35 -21.94
C ILE A 319 -22.58 -0.79 -20.97
N ALA A 320 -21.36 -0.89 -20.44
CA ALA A 320 -20.98 -1.96 -19.53
C ALA A 320 -21.73 -1.87 -18.19
N LEU A 321 -21.91 -0.65 -17.65
CA LEU A 321 -22.70 -0.43 -16.44
C LEU A 321 -24.17 -0.81 -16.64
N THR A 322 -24.75 -0.53 -17.81
CA THR A 322 -26.09 -1.04 -18.16
C THR A 322 -26.09 -2.55 -18.19
N ALA A 323 -25.14 -3.20 -18.87
CA ALA A 323 -25.06 -4.65 -18.92
C ALA A 323 -24.95 -5.29 -17.52
N LEU A 324 -24.14 -4.71 -16.62
CA LEU A 324 -24.02 -5.15 -15.23
C LEU A 324 -25.32 -4.99 -14.46
N SER A 325 -26.08 -3.93 -14.72
CA SER A 325 -27.35 -3.68 -14.04
C SER A 325 -28.39 -4.78 -14.33
N TYR A 326 -28.31 -5.44 -15.48
CA TYR A 326 -29.18 -6.54 -15.87
C TYR A 326 -28.72 -7.91 -15.37
N ARG A 327 -27.52 -8.02 -14.79
CA ARG A 327 -26.95 -9.32 -14.42
C ARG A 327 -27.57 -9.84 -13.13
N PRO A 328 -28.21 -11.03 -13.12
CA PRO A 328 -28.76 -11.62 -11.91
C PRO A 328 -27.69 -11.81 -10.83
N HIS A 329 -28.04 -11.58 -9.56
CA HIS A 329 -27.16 -11.72 -8.39
C HIS A 329 -26.00 -10.72 -8.31
N PHE A 330 -25.91 -9.74 -9.21
CA PHE A 330 -25.02 -8.61 -9.02
C PHE A 330 -25.59 -7.70 -7.93
N ARG A 331 -24.79 -7.37 -6.92
CA ARG A 331 -25.31 -6.65 -5.74
C ARG A 331 -25.62 -5.18 -6.00
N SER A 332 -24.91 -4.57 -6.94
CA SER A 332 -24.98 -3.13 -7.21
C SER A 332 -25.77 -2.82 -8.47
N GLN A 333 -26.80 -3.61 -8.81
CA GLN A 333 -27.61 -3.44 -10.02
C GLN A 333 -28.20 -2.02 -10.14
N THR A 334 -28.86 -1.54 -9.08
CA THR A 334 -29.47 -0.20 -9.06
C THR A 334 -28.42 0.89 -9.23
N THR A 335 -27.29 0.79 -8.50
CA THR A 335 -26.19 1.76 -8.60
C THR A 335 -25.57 1.75 -9.99
N ALA A 336 -25.42 0.58 -10.62
CA ALA A 336 -24.91 0.44 -11.97
C ALA A 336 -25.83 1.08 -13.01
N ALA A 337 -27.15 0.90 -12.91
CA ALA A 337 -28.11 1.58 -13.77
C ALA A 337 -28.07 3.10 -13.61
N ILE A 338 -27.99 3.60 -12.36
CA ILE A 338 -27.89 5.04 -12.08
C ILE A 338 -26.58 5.60 -12.65
N PHE A 339 -25.43 4.98 -12.35
CA PHE A 339 -24.14 5.45 -12.83
C PHE A 339 -24.01 5.35 -14.35
N SER A 340 -24.60 4.32 -14.97
CA SER A 340 -24.72 4.24 -16.43
C SER A 340 -25.46 5.46 -16.99
N SER A 341 -26.64 5.78 -16.46
CA SER A 341 -27.42 6.93 -16.92
C SER A 341 -26.70 8.26 -16.70
N VAL A 342 -26.06 8.46 -15.54
CA VAL A 342 -25.32 9.69 -15.24
C VAL A 342 -24.11 9.85 -16.17
N THR A 343 -23.31 8.80 -16.33
CA THR A 343 -22.12 8.85 -17.21
C THR A 343 -22.49 9.03 -18.68
N ALA A 344 -23.58 8.41 -19.13
CA ALA A 344 -24.15 8.62 -20.45
C ALA A 344 -24.52 10.10 -20.68
N LEU A 345 -25.29 10.69 -19.77
CA LEU A 345 -25.69 12.10 -19.87
C LEU A 345 -24.49 13.06 -19.81
N LEU A 346 -23.52 12.80 -18.94
CA LEU A 346 -22.31 13.61 -18.85
C LEU A 346 -21.51 13.58 -20.15
N GLY A 347 -21.42 12.44 -20.81
CA GLY A 347 -20.65 12.38 -22.05
C GLY A 347 -21.34 13.05 -23.25
N LEU A 348 -22.66 13.27 -23.23
CA LEU A 348 -23.32 14.16 -24.22
C LEU A 348 -22.78 15.60 -24.13
N ILE A 349 -22.55 16.08 -22.90
CA ILE A 349 -21.97 17.41 -22.63
C ILE A 349 -20.53 17.47 -23.14
N VAL A 350 -19.86 16.35 -23.35
CA VAL A 350 -18.49 16.32 -23.85
C VAL A 350 -18.45 16.16 -25.37
N THR A 351 -19.43 15.50 -25.99
CA THR A 351 -19.47 15.28 -27.45
C THR A 351 -20.15 16.39 -28.26
N PHE A 352 -20.70 17.44 -27.63
CA PHE A 352 -21.49 18.47 -28.33
C PHE A 352 -20.70 19.31 -29.34
N THR A 353 -19.36 19.32 -29.26
CA THR A 353 -18.50 20.14 -30.12
C THR A 353 -18.44 19.64 -31.56
N SER A 354 -18.80 18.37 -31.81
CA SER A 354 -18.75 17.78 -33.15
C SER A 354 -20.03 17.00 -33.48
N LEU A 355 -20.61 17.27 -34.65
CA LEU A 355 -21.92 16.72 -35.04
C LEU A 355 -21.90 15.19 -35.19
N ASN A 356 -20.87 14.61 -35.82
CA ASN A 356 -20.85 13.18 -36.10
C ASN A 356 -20.71 12.31 -34.82
N PRO A 357 -19.74 12.58 -33.91
CA PRO A 357 -19.66 11.88 -32.62
C PRO A 357 -20.91 12.10 -31.77
N LEU A 358 -21.50 13.31 -31.81
CA LEU A 358 -22.72 13.62 -31.08
C LEU A 358 -23.90 12.74 -31.52
N LEU A 359 -24.12 12.56 -32.83
CA LEU A 359 -25.20 11.72 -33.34
C LEU A 359 -25.04 10.25 -32.93
N ILE A 360 -23.82 9.73 -33.00
CA ILE A 360 -23.51 8.36 -32.57
C ILE A 360 -23.72 8.21 -31.05
N ALA A 361 -23.18 9.14 -30.26
CA ALA A 361 -23.34 9.15 -28.81
C ALA A 361 -24.82 9.23 -28.42
N LEU A 362 -25.59 10.13 -29.04
CA LEU A 362 -27.02 10.28 -28.79
C LEU A 362 -27.77 8.96 -29.05
N ALA A 363 -27.54 8.30 -30.18
CA ALA A 363 -28.19 7.04 -30.51
C ALA A 363 -27.89 5.95 -29.45
N VAL A 364 -26.62 5.79 -29.07
CA VAL A 364 -26.20 4.81 -28.06
C VAL A 364 -26.80 5.14 -26.69
N ILE A 365 -26.77 6.41 -26.28
CA ILE A 365 -27.23 6.88 -24.98
C ILE A 365 -28.74 6.74 -24.86
N THR A 366 -29.50 7.00 -25.93
CA THR A 366 -30.94 6.74 -25.95
C THR A 366 -31.24 5.27 -25.66
N ILE A 367 -30.53 4.33 -26.30
CA ILE A 367 -30.70 2.89 -26.06
C ILE A 367 -30.38 2.54 -24.59
N VAL A 368 -29.24 3.05 -24.09
CA VAL A 368 -28.79 2.86 -22.71
C VAL A 368 -29.81 3.36 -21.68
N LEU A 369 -30.33 4.58 -21.87
CA LEU A 369 -31.31 5.19 -20.95
C LEU A 369 -32.64 4.45 -20.97
N ILE A 370 -33.09 4.01 -22.14
CA ILE A 370 -34.29 3.17 -22.27
C ILE A 370 -34.10 1.87 -21.48
N ALA A 371 -32.98 1.16 -21.68
CA ALA A 371 -32.68 -0.07 -20.96
C ALA A 371 -32.63 0.16 -19.44
N ASN A 372 -31.89 1.17 -18.97
CA ASN A 372 -31.83 1.47 -17.53
C ASN A 372 -33.20 1.81 -16.94
N THR A 373 -34.06 2.50 -17.69
CA THR A 373 -35.43 2.83 -17.25
C THR A 373 -36.27 1.58 -17.02
N PHE A 374 -36.23 0.62 -17.95
CA PHE A 374 -36.92 -0.66 -17.79
C PHE A 374 -36.39 -1.43 -16.59
N ASN A 375 -35.08 -1.52 -16.44
CA ASN A 375 -34.47 -2.26 -15.34
C ASN A 375 -34.82 -1.67 -13.97
N LEU A 376 -34.72 -0.35 -13.80
CA LEU A 376 -35.07 0.32 -12.55
C LEU A 376 -36.54 0.13 -12.17
N ARG A 377 -37.46 0.16 -13.15
CA ARG A 377 -38.88 -0.14 -12.91
C ARG A 377 -39.08 -1.55 -12.38
N HIS A 378 -38.41 -2.55 -12.97
CA HIS A 378 -38.49 -3.93 -12.50
C HIS A 378 -37.94 -4.10 -11.09
N ILE A 379 -36.80 -3.47 -10.76
CA ILE A 379 -36.19 -3.54 -9.43
C ILE A 379 -37.11 -2.91 -8.38
N VAL A 380 -37.70 -1.75 -8.66
CA VAL A 380 -38.62 -1.07 -7.72
C VAL A 380 -39.88 -1.91 -7.48
N VAL A 381 -40.48 -2.46 -8.55
CA VAL A 381 -41.68 -3.31 -8.41
C VAL A 381 -41.35 -4.59 -7.62
N ALA A 382 -40.21 -5.23 -7.89
CA ALA A 382 -39.78 -6.40 -7.14
C ALA A 382 -39.56 -6.10 -5.64
N GLY A 383 -38.96 -4.94 -5.32
CA GLY A 383 -38.73 -4.53 -3.93
C GLY A 383 -39.99 -4.14 -3.16
N LEU A 384 -41.07 -3.74 -3.84
CA LEU A 384 -42.37 -3.47 -3.21
C LEU A 384 -43.20 -4.75 -2.98
N ALA A 385 -42.86 -5.84 -3.66
CA ALA A 385 -43.56 -7.13 -3.55
C ALA A 385 -42.99 -8.06 -2.46
N THR A 386 -41.87 -7.68 -1.84
CA THR A 386 -41.21 -8.35 -0.70
C THR A 386 -41.45 -7.59 0.59
#